data_AF-A0A2E6YQN5-F1
#
_entry.id   AF-A0A2E6YQN5-F1
#
_cell.length_a   1.000
_cell.length_b   1.000
_cell.length_c   1.000
_cell.angle_alpha   90.00
_cell.angle_beta   90.00
_cell.angle_gamma   90.00
#
_symmetry.space_group_name_H-M   'P 1'
#
loop_
_entity.id
_entity.type
_entity.pdbx_description
1 polymer ?
#
loop_
_entity_poly.entity_id
_entity_poly.type
_entity_poly.pdbx_seq_one_letter_code
_entity_poly.pdbx_strand_id
1 'polypeptide(L)'
;MGPCPFSRRAFTLIELMVVLAIVGTLLTVALPSWRSLQDRATENEARVVLQRLALAQRAFWQRYQRYAMSSELPALENLSRRIAQRYQLRVSTESQGFTLQLLSRTESLPSLELSHLGMWREIAHLLPDKVVTEAPELCCSIT
;
A
#
# COMPACT_ATOMS: atom_id res chain seq x y z
N MET A 1 11.41 -67.66 -2.19
CA MET A 1 11.22 -66.35 -1.52
C MET A 1 9.75 -65.94 -1.65
N GLY A 2 8.97 -66.04 -0.58
CA GLY A 2 7.62 -65.47 -0.55
C GLY A 2 7.67 -63.97 -0.20
N PRO A 3 6.84 -63.12 -0.81
CA PRO A 3 6.79 -61.69 -0.49
C PRO A 3 6.09 -61.46 0.86
N CYS A 4 6.79 -60.81 1.80
CA CYS A 4 6.19 -60.37 3.06
C CYS A 4 5.26 -59.19 2.80
N PRO A 5 3.97 -59.26 3.18
CA PRO A 5 3.05 -58.15 3.03
C PRO A 5 3.44 -57.03 4.01
N PHE A 6 3.69 -55.83 3.48
CA PHE A 6 3.80 -54.62 4.29
C PHE A 6 2.48 -54.42 5.05
N SER A 7 2.56 -54.48 6.38
CA SER A 7 1.46 -54.11 7.28
C SER A 7 0.97 -52.71 6.92
N ARG A 8 -0.24 -52.62 6.34
CA ARG A 8 -0.91 -51.34 6.12
C ARG A 8 -1.36 -50.81 7.49
N ARG A 9 -0.59 -49.89 8.05
CA ARG A 9 -1.02 -49.09 9.21
C ARG A 9 -2.23 -48.27 8.79
N ALA A 10 -3.40 -48.62 9.33
CA ALA A 10 -4.60 -47.82 9.23
C ALA A 10 -4.58 -46.78 10.36
N PHE A 11 -4.56 -45.49 9.99
CA PHE A 11 -4.76 -44.38 10.92
C PHE A 11 -6.16 -44.50 11.55
N THR A 12 -6.26 -44.24 12.85
CA THR A 12 -7.55 -44.28 13.54
C THR A 12 -8.34 -42.99 13.28
N LEU A 13 -9.66 -43.07 13.26
CA LEU A 13 -10.52 -41.88 13.08
C LEU A 13 -10.28 -40.85 14.19
N ILE A 14 -10.06 -41.32 15.43
CA ILE A 14 -9.81 -40.45 16.59
C ILE A 14 -8.47 -39.70 16.48
N GLU A 15 -7.45 -40.32 15.89
CA GLU A 15 -6.14 -39.70 15.67
C GLU A 15 -6.27 -38.52 14.71
N LEU A 16 -7.05 -38.69 13.63
CA LEU A 16 -7.34 -37.60 12.72
C LEU A 16 -8.16 -36.48 13.39
N MET A 17 -9.12 -36.81 14.26
CA MET A 17 -9.94 -35.80 14.95
C MET A 17 -9.11 -34.91 15.86
N VAL A 18 -8.19 -35.48 16.64
CA VAL A 18 -7.33 -34.70 17.54
C VAL A 18 -6.36 -33.84 16.73
N VAL A 19 -5.80 -34.36 15.64
CA VAL A 19 -4.90 -33.59 14.75
C VAL A 19 -5.64 -32.39 14.15
N LEU A 20 -6.85 -32.59 13.63
CA LEU A 20 -7.66 -31.50 13.07
C LEU A 20 -8.05 -30.48 14.14
N ALA A 21 -8.33 -30.91 15.37
CA ALA A 21 -8.60 -30.01 16.49
C ALA A 21 -7.39 -29.10 16.76
N ILE A 22 -6.18 -29.65 16.85
CA ILE A 22 -4.96 -28.88 17.10
C ILE A 22 -4.64 -27.95 15.92
N VAL A 23 -4.69 -28.45 14.67
CA VAL A 23 -4.41 -27.64 13.48
C VAL A 23 -5.42 -26.49 13.34
N GLY A 24 -6.69 -26.72 13.62
CA GLY A 24 -7.72 -25.68 13.63
C GLY A 24 -7.45 -24.58 14.65
N THR A 25 -7.02 -24.94 15.86
CA THR A 25 -6.61 -23.96 16.88
C THR A 25 -5.40 -23.13 16.42
N LEU A 26 -4.38 -23.77 15.85
CA LEU A 26 -3.18 -23.08 15.35
C LEU A 26 -3.51 -22.12 14.21
N LEU A 27 -4.32 -22.54 13.23
CA LEU A 27 -4.71 -21.71 12.09
C LEU A 27 -5.49 -20.46 12.50
N THR A 28 -6.34 -20.58 13.53
CA THR A 28 -7.13 -19.46 14.06
C THR A 28 -6.22 -18.32 14.55
N VAL A 29 -5.09 -18.65 15.18
CA VAL A 29 -4.12 -17.65 15.68
C VAL A 29 -3.14 -17.21 14.57
N ALA A 30 -2.72 -18.13 13.70
CA ALA A 30 -1.69 -17.87 12.71
C ALA A 30 -2.16 -16.95 11.56
N LEU A 31 -3.39 -17.13 11.06
CA LEU A 31 -3.91 -16.38 9.90
C LEU A 31 -3.94 -14.85 10.08
N PRO A 32 -4.45 -14.26 11.18
CA PRO A 32 -4.49 -12.80 11.33
C PRO A 32 -3.08 -12.19 11.40
N SER A 33 -2.11 -12.89 12.01
CA SER A 33 -0.73 -12.42 12.11
C SER A 33 -0.03 -12.31 10.75
N TRP A 34 -0.26 -13.28 9.86
CA TRP A 34 0.31 -13.21 8.51
C TRP A 34 -0.20 -12.00 7.73
N ARG A 35 -1.50 -11.68 7.83
CA ARG A 35 -2.12 -10.58 7.07
C ARG A 35 -1.48 -9.23 7.41
N SER A 36 -1.28 -8.93 8.69
CA SER A 36 -0.66 -7.68 9.10
C SER A 36 0.79 -7.56 8.60
N LEU A 37 1.54 -8.66 8.55
CA LEU A 37 2.90 -8.66 7.97
C LEU A 37 2.90 -8.30 6.47
N GLN A 38 1.91 -8.79 5.70
CA GLN A 38 1.79 -8.41 4.29
C GLN A 38 1.46 -6.92 4.11
N ASP A 39 0.62 -6.37 4.97
CA ASP A 39 0.27 -4.95 4.91
C ASP A 39 1.48 -4.07 5.25
N ARG A 40 2.26 -4.43 6.27
CA ARG A 40 3.54 -3.76 6.59
C ARG A 40 4.56 -3.86 5.46
N ALA A 41 4.65 -5.01 4.79
CA ALA A 41 5.52 -5.17 3.62
C ALA A 41 5.08 -4.25 2.47
N THR A 42 3.78 -4.12 2.25
CA THR A 42 3.20 -3.23 1.23
C THR A 42 3.46 -1.76 1.57
N GLU A 43 3.31 -1.38 2.84
CA GLU A 43 3.60 -0.02 3.33
C GLU A 43 5.08 0.34 3.10
N ASN A 44 5.99 -0.57 3.41
CA ASN A 44 7.42 -0.37 3.18
C ASN A 44 7.73 -0.22 1.68
N GLU A 45 7.11 -1.03 0.83
CA GLU A 45 7.24 -0.90 -0.62
C GLU A 45 6.71 0.46 -1.11
N ALA A 46 5.57 0.92 -0.60
CA ALA A 46 5.03 2.24 -0.93
C ALA A 46 5.99 3.38 -0.57
N ARG A 47 6.65 3.31 0.60
CA ARG A 47 7.70 4.27 1.00
C ARG A 47 8.87 4.25 0.02
N VAL A 48 9.34 3.07 -0.40
CA VAL A 48 10.40 2.94 -1.40
C VAL A 48 9.98 3.55 -2.74
N VAL A 49 8.75 3.32 -3.19
CA VAL A 49 8.22 3.92 -4.43
C VAL A 49 8.18 5.45 -4.33
N LEU A 50 7.72 6.02 -3.23
CA LEU A 50 7.71 7.46 -3.00
C LEU A 50 9.13 8.05 -3.04
N GLN A 51 10.11 7.37 -2.44
CA GLN A 51 11.51 7.79 -2.50
C GLN A 51 12.04 7.78 -3.94
N ARG A 52 11.71 6.75 -4.73
CA ARG A 52 12.08 6.69 -6.15
C ARG A 52 11.46 7.83 -6.96
N LEU A 53 10.19 8.17 -6.69
CA LEU A 53 9.53 9.32 -7.32
C LEU A 53 10.19 10.64 -6.91
N ALA A 54 10.57 10.82 -5.64
CA ALA A 54 11.30 12.01 -5.20
C ALA A 54 12.68 12.12 -5.87
N LEU A 55 13.38 11.01 -6.09
CA LEU A 55 14.63 11.00 -6.87
C LEU A 55 14.39 11.37 -8.33
N ALA A 56 13.34 10.83 -8.96
CA ALA A 56 12.95 11.18 -10.32
C ALA A 56 12.64 12.69 -10.43
N GLN A 57 11.95 13.26 -9.44
CA GLN A 57 11.66 14.68 -9.36
C GLN A 57 12.92 15.54 -9.29
N ARG A 58 13.91 15.13 -8.49
CA ARG A 58 15.21 15.83 -8.38
C ARG A 58 15.99 15.76 -9.69
N ALA A 59 16.02 14.59 -10.34
CA ALA A 59 16.65 14.42 -11.65
C ALA A 59 15.96 15.30 -12.72
N PHE A 60 14.63 15.42 -12.67
CA PHE A 60 13.87 16.28 -13.56
C PHE A 60 14.18 17.77 -13.33
N TRP A 61 14.25 18.20 -12.07
CA TRP A 61 14.64 19.57 -11.71
C TRP A 61 16.03 19.92 -12.24
N GLN A 62 17.00 19.02 -12.09
CA GLN A 62 18.36 19.24 -12.62
C GLN A 62 18.36 19.48 -14.14
N ARG A 63 17.45 18.83 -14.87
CA ARG A 63 17.37 18.91 -16.33
C ARG A 63 16.57 20.10 -16.85
N TYR A 64 15.46 20.44 -16.20
CA TYR A 64 14.50 21.42 -16.71
C TYR A 64 14.29 22.64 -15.81
N GLN A 65 14.96 22.70 -14.66
CA GLN A 65 14.84 23.78 -13.65
C GLN A 65 13.38 24.02 -13.20
N ARG A 66 12.55 22.98 -13.27
CA ARG A 66 11.17 22.98 -12.81
C ARG A 66 10.79 21.62 -12.24
N TYR A 67 9.75 21.58 -11.43
CA TYR A 67 9.17 20.35 -10.91
C TYR A 67 8.30 19.67 -11.96
N ALA A 68 8.35 18.34 -12.03
CA ALA A 68 7.56 17.53 -12.94
C ALA A 68 6.11 17.43 -12.42
N MET A 69 5.15 17.50 -13.33
CA MET A 69 3.74 17.24 -13.05
C MET A 69 3.46 15.72 -13.01
N SER A 70 2.27 15.34 -12.54
CA SER A 70 1.87 13.93 -12.42
C SER A 70 1.97 13.12 -13.72
N SER A 71 1.81 13.76 -14.88
CA SER A 71 1.92 13.14 -16.21
C SER A 71 3.35 12.91 -16.70
N GLU A 72 4.32 13.61 -16.13
CA GLU A 72 5.72 13.59 -16.56
C GLU A 72 6.58 12.67 -15.69
N LEU A 73 6.09 12.33 -14.51
CA LEU A 73 6.68 11.35 -13.61
C LEU A 73 6.42 9.92 -14.11
N PRO A 74 7.32 8.98 -13.81
CA PRO A 74 7.10 7.58 -14.15
C PRO A 74 5.81 7.07 -13.49
N ALA A 75 4.94 6.48 -14.29
CA ALA A 75 3.69 5.90 -13.79
C ALA A 75 3.96 4.84 -12.71
N LEU A 76 3.10 4.78 -11.70
CA LEU A 76 3.22 3.84 -10.58
C LEU A 76 3.33 2.38 -11.05
N GLU A 77 2.66 2.04 -12.15
CA GLU A 77 2.69 0.71 -12.76
C GLU A 77 4.11 0.27 -13.17
N ASN A 78 4.95 1.20 -13.61
CA ASN A 78 6.34 0.93 -14.00
C ASN A 78 7.25 0.74 -12.77
N LEU A 79 6.88 1.30 -11.62
CA LEU A 79 7.63 1.19 -10.38
C LEU A 79 7.24 -0.06 -9.59
N SER A 80 5.94 -0.28 -9.41
CA SER A 80 5.37 -1.47 -8.80
C SER A 80 3.89 -1.59 -9.16
N ARG A 81 3.55 -2.69 -9.85
CA ARG A 81 2.15 -3.05 -10.13
C ARG A 81 1.33 -3.24 -8.85
N ARG A 82 1.94 -3.75 -7.78
CA ARG A 82 1.25 -3.96 -6.48
C ARG A 82 0.84 -2.63 -5.86
N ILE A 83 1.74 -1.65 -5.87
CA ILE A 83 1.44 -0.31 -5.34
C ILE A 83 0.43 0.40 -6.24
N ALA A 84 0.54 0.29 -7.57
CA ALA A 84 -0.43 0.86 -8.51
C ALA A 84 -1.88 0.39 -8.29
N GLN A 85 -2.06 -0.87 -7.88
CA GLN A 85 -3.40 -1.44 -7.62
C GLN A 85 -3.98 -0.99 -6.27
N ARG A 86 -3.13 -0.74 -5.27
CA ARG A 86 -3.55 -0.46 -3.88
C ARG A 86 -3.52 1.02 -3.52
N TYR A 87 -2.74 1.82 -4.24
CA TYR A 87 -2.52 3.23 -3.99
C TYR A 87 -2.76 4.08 -5.22
N GLN A 88 -3.20 5.31 -5.00
CA GLN A 88 -3.27 6.35 -6.02
C GLN A 88 -2.22 7.42 -5.73
N LEU A 89 -1.41 7.76 -6.74
CA LEU A 89 -0.44 8.83 -6.65
C LEU A 89 -1.11 10.18 -6.92
N ARG A 90 -0.89 11.13 -6.02
CA ARG A 90 -1.22 12.55 -6.19
C ARG A 90 0.06 13.35 -6.03
N VAL A 91 0.32 14.22 -7.01
CA VAL A 91 1.49 15.10 -7.02
C VAL A 91 0.97 16.52 -6.95
N SER A 92 1.38 17.26 -5.93
CA SER A 92 1.15 18.69 -5.83
C SER A 92 2.48 19.40 -6.05
N THR A 93 2.58 20.17 -7.13
CA THR A 93 3.74 20.99 -7.43
C THR A 93 3.45 22.42 -7.03
N GLU A 94 4.27 22.98 -6.16
CA GLU A 94 4.22 24.39 -5.76
C GLU A 94 5.44 25.12 -6.34
N SER A 95 5.47 26.45 -6.27
CA SER A 95 6.51 27.28 -6.89
C SER A 95 7.93 26.95 -6.40
N GLN A 96 8.08 26.50 -5.15
CA GLN A 96 9.37 26.22 -4.52
C GLN A 96 9.54 24.77 -4.06
N GLY A 97 8.52 23.93 -4.24
CA GLY A 97 8.55 22.57 -3.72
C GLY A 97 7.60 21.63 -4.42
N PHE A 98 7.66 20.38 -3.97
CA PHE A 98 6.74 19.35 -4.39
C PHE A 98 6.30 18.54 -3.19
N THR A 99 5.11 17.98 -3.29
CA THR A 99 4.57 17.05 -2.33
C THR A 99 4.03 15.85 -3.09
N LEU A 100 4.53 14.67 -2.74
CA LEU A 100 4.08 13.40 -3.28
C LEU A 100 3.18 12.72 -2.25
N GLN A 101 1.98 12.35 -2.66
CA GLN A 101 1.00 11.68 -1.80
C GLN A 101 0.62 10.34 -2.43
N LEU A 102 0.70 9.26 -1.65
CA LEU A 102 0.11 7.97 -1.96
C LEU A 102 -1.14 7.81 -1.11
N LEU A 103 -2.30 7.93 -1.77
CA LEU A 103 -3.60 7.73 -1.17
C LEU A 103 -3.92 6.24 -1.22
N SER A 104 -4.14 5.62 -0.06
CA SER A 104 -4.57 4.22 -0.01
C SER A 104 -6.00 4.09 -0.56
N ARG A 105 -6.25 3.03 -1.33
CA ARG A 105 -7.59 2.69 -1.82
C ARG A 105 -8.34 1.77 -0.84
N THR A 106 -7.71 1.39 0.27
CA THR A 106 -8.23 0.42 1.25
C THR A 106 -8.00 0.89 2.68
N GLU A 107 -8.97 0.66 3.57
CA GLU A 107 -8.90 1.03 5.00
C GLU A 107 -7.73 0.40 5.77
N SER A 108 -7.21 -0.74 5.32
CA SER A 108 -6.14 -1.48 6.02
C SER A 108 -4.75 -0.89 5.83
N LEU A 109 -4.58 0.04 4.88
CA LEU A 109 -3.29 0.59 4.48
C LEU A 109 -3.26 2.10 4.74
N PRO A 110 -2.19 2.65 5.32
CA PRO A 110 -2.09 4.08 5.60
C PRO A 110 -1.78 4.87 4.33
N SER A 111 -2.31 6.09 4.22
CA SER A 111 -1.89 7.04 3.19
C SER A 111 -0.61 7.76 3.60
N LEU A 112 0.32 7.86 2.65
CA LEU A 112 1.68 8.33 2.89
C LEU A 112 1.94 9.60 2.09
N GLU A 113 2.59 10.57 2.71
CA GLU A 113 3.01 11.82 2.09
C GLU A 113 4.51 12.01 2.27
N LEU A 114 5.17 12.44 1.20
CA LEU A 114 6.58 12.80 1.18
C LEU A 114 6.71 14.21 0.61
N SER A 115 7.16 15.13 1.46
CA SER A 115 7.50 16.49 1.04
C SER A 115 8.88 16.54 0.36
N HIS A 116 9.13 17.56 -0.45
CA HIS A 116 10.43 17.84 -1.06
C HIS A 116 11.59 17.90 -0.05
N LEU A 117 11.30 18.31 1.19
CA LEU A 117 12.25 18.36 2.32
C LEU A 117 12.59 16.98 2.90
N GLY A 118 11.98 15.89 2.41
CA GLY A 118 12.17 14.55 2.95
C GLY A 118 11.37 14.27 4.21
N MET A 119 10.46 15.17 4.60
CA MET A 119 9.53 14.95 5.71
C MET A 119 8.44 13.97 5.28
N TRP A 120 8.29 12.90 6.07
CA TRP A 120 7.20 11.94 5.95
C TRP A 120 6.01 12.39 6.78
N ARG A 121 4.81 12.29 6.21
CA ARG A 121 3.57 12.48 6.94
C ARG A 121 2.62 11.34 6.62
N GLU A 122 1.99 10.80 7.65
CA GLU A 122 0.84 9.91 7.48
C GLU A 122 -0.40 10.79 7.38
N ILE A 123 -1.13 10.66 6.28
CA ILE A 123 -2.40 11.37 6.11
C ILE A 123 -3.48 10.41 6.62
N ALA A 124 -4.36 10.88 7.50
CA ALA A 124 -5.52 10.09 7.90
C ALA A 124 -6.36 9.77 6.66
N HIS A 125 -6.80 8.52 6.54
CA HIS A 125 -7.61 8.02 5.43
C HIS A 125 -8.81 8.95 5.18
N LEU A 126 -8.66 9.86 4.22
CA LEU A 126 -9.78 10.62 3.69
C LEU A 126 -10.55 9.63 2.83
N LEU A 127 -11.59 9.04 3.41
CA LEU A 127 -12.63 8.31 2.70
C LEU A 127 -12.96 9.09 1.40
N PRO A 128 -13.19 8.43 0.26
CA PRO A 128 -13.58 9.11 -0.99
C PRO A 128 -14.92 9.88 -0.92
N ASP A 129 -15.52 10.05 0.26
CA ASP A 129 -16.74 10.85 0.48
C ASP A 129 -16.46 12.28 0.99
N LYS A 130 -15.17 12.67 1.13
CA LYS A 130 -14.77 14.07 1.27
C LYS A 130 -13.99 14.51 0.04
N VAL A 131 -14.61 14.39 -1.13
CA VAL A 131 -14.34 15.36 -2.19
C VAL A 131 -14.73 16.70 -1.60
N VAL A 132 -13.74 17.55 -1.36
CA VAL A 132 -13.96 18.99 -1.13
C VAL A 132 -14.57 19.52 -2.41
N THR A 133 -15.88 19.42 -2.51
CA THR A 133 -16.72 20.28 -3.34
C THR A 133 -17.02 21.52 -2.51
N GLU A 134 -15.98 22.23 -2.08
CA GLU A 134 -16.10 23.66 -1.84
C GLU A 134 -15.60 24.34 -3.11
N ALA A 135 -16.51 24.42 -4.08
CA ALA A 135 -16.46 25.53 -5.01
C ALA A 135 -16.56 26.83 -4.20
N PRO A 136 -15.78 27.87 -4.51
CA PRO A 136 -15.94 29.17 -3.89
C PRO A 136 -17.23 29.78 -4.43
N GLU A 137 -18.38 29.44 -3.85
CA GLU A 137 -19.61 30.22 -3.99
C GLU A 137 -19.37 31.56 -3.29
N LEU A 138 -18.74 32.48 -4.04
CA LEU A 138 -19.21 33.84 -4.27
C LEU A 138 -20.25 34.33 -3.25
N CYS A 139 -19.82 34.55 -2.01
CA CYS A 139 -20.53 35.44 -1.10
C CYS A 139 -20.04 36.87 -1.35
N CYS A 140 -20.26 37.32 -2.59
CA CYS A 140 -20.33 38.74 -2.93
C CYS A 140 -21.80 39.00 -3.28
N SER A 141 -22.62 39.24 -2.26
CA SER A 141 -23.87 39.96 -2.43
C SER A 141 -23.81 41.19 -1.55
N ILE A 142 -23.25 42.23 -2.16
CA ILE A 142 -23.44 43.61 -1.78
C ILE A 142 -24.86 43.97 -2.24
N THR A 143 -25.67 44.46 -1.29
CA THR A 143 -26.86 45.34 -1.37
C THR A 143 -27.96 44.83 -0.46
#